data_AF-K0K5A1-F1
#
_entry.id   AF-K0K5A1-F1
#
_cell.length_a   1.000
_cell.length_b   1.000
_cell.length_c   1.000
_cell.angle_alpha   90.00
_cell.angle_beta   90.00
_cell.angle_gamma   90.00
#
_symmetry.space_group_name_H-M   'P 1'
#
loop_
_entity.id
_entity.type
_entity.pdbx_description
1 polymer ?
#
loop_
_entity_poly.entity_id
_entity_poly.type
_entity_poly.pdbx_seq_one_letter_code
_entity_poly.pdbx_strand_id
1 'polypeptide(L)'
;MSTVEIVPAGPEDAEALTTLMHGCSAYSGEYASILHDFRVTAEHVRAHPTFLAGAAGEVLGFYSLITDPAELDMLFVADRAQGAGLGARLVGHLLEQARARGLTTVKVVSHPPAEGFYRRMGARRVGVVPARPPKVTWERPELAFDVGPR
;
A
#
# COMPACT_ATOMS: atom_id res chain seq x y z
N MET A 1 8.72 -2.04 25.21
CA MET A 1 8.51 -2.24 23.77
C MET A 1 8.05 -0.91 23.21
N SER A 2 8.73 -0.37 22.19
CA SER A 2 8.31 0.90 21.57
C SER A 2 7.00 0.68 20.82
N THR A 3 6.00 1.54 21.05
CA THR A 3 4.70 1.47 20.39
C THR A 3 4.85 1.85 18.92
N VAL A 4 4.25 1.06 18.02
CA VAL A 4 4.20 1.41 16.58
C VAL A 4 3.09 2.41 16.35
N GLU A 5 3.43 3.59 15.84
CA GLU A 5 2.51 4.67 15.52
C GLU A 5 2.38 4.85 14.01
N ILE A 6 1.21 5.32 13.55
CA ILE A 6 0.96 5.68 12.15
C ILE A 6 0.95 7.20 12.08
N VAL A 7 1.84 7.78 11.28
CA VAL A 7 2.02 9.22 11.13
C VAL A 7 2.06 9.62 9.65
N PRO A 8 1.72 10.87 9.30
CA PRO A 8 1.93 11.38 7.94
C PRO A 8 3.40 11.25 7.53
N ALA A 9 3.64 10.83 6.30
CA ALA A 9 4.97 10.81 5.71
C ALA A 9 5.25 12.14 4.98
N GLY A 10 6.47 12.65 5.13
CA GLY A 10 6.97 13.83 4.42
C GLY A 10 7.81 13.46 3.20
N PRO A 11 8.11 14.41 2.30
CA PRO A 11 8.95 14.18 1.12
C PRO A 11 10.35 13.64 1.45
N GLU A 12 10.86 13.93 2.65
CA GLU A 12 12.09 13.42 3.22
C GLU A 12 12.07 11.90 3.49
N ASP A 13 10.90 11.30 3.68
CA ASP A 13 10.75 9.87 3.95
C ASP A 13 10.85 9.02 2.67
N ALA A 14 10.78 9.64 1.49
CA ALA A 14 10.67 8.95 0.20
C ALA A 14 11.77 7.89 -0.03
N GLU A 15 13.00 8.15 0.43
CA GLU A 15 14.10 7.19 0.36
C GLU A 15 13.90 6.00 1.31
N ALA A 16 13.44 6.24 2.54
CA ALA A 16 13.14 5.19 3.51
C ALA A 16 11.97 4.30 3.05
N LEU A 17 10.92 4.91 2.48
CA LEU A 17 9.78 4.18 1.90
C LEU A 17 10.21 3.33 0.70
N THR A 18 11.07 3.89 -0.17
CA THR A 18 11.66 3.15 -1.30
C THR A 18 12.47 1.96 -0.79
N THR A 19 13.29 2.16 0.24
CA THR A 19 14.12 1.10 0.84
C THR A 19 13.26 -0.03 1.40
N LEU A 20 12.21 0.30 2.15
CA LEU A 20 11.27 -0.70 2.67
C LEU A 20 10.60 -1.49 1.55
N MET A 21 10.11 -0.80 0.53
CA MET A 21 9.42 -1.40 -0.61
C MET A 21 10.32 -2.41 -1.36
N HIS A 22 11.57 -2.05 -1.63
CA HIS A 22 12.55 -2.94 -2.27
C HIS A 22 13.02 -4.09 -1.37
N GLY A 23 12.93 -3.93 -0.05
CA GLY A 23 13.26 -4.97 0.92
C GLY A 23 12.16 -6.01 1.16
N CYS A 24 10.99 -5.87 0.54
CA CYS A 24 9.85 -6.76 0.75
C CYS A 24 9.94 -8.02 -0.13
N SER A 25 9.99 -9.20 0.50
CA SER A 25 10.10 -10.48 -0.23
C SER A 25 8.88 -10.82 -1.08
N ALA A 26 7.73 -10.15 -0.86
CA ALA A 26 6.52 -10.32 -1.65
C ALA A 26 6.70 -9.97 -3.14
N TYR A 27 7.70 -9.14 -3.47
CA TYR A 27 8.07 -8.78 -4.84
C TYR A 27 9.42 -9.38 -5.23
N SER A 28 9.53 -10.70 -5.11
CA SER A 28 10.66 -11.50 -5.56
C SER A 28 10.28 -12.40 -6.74
N GLY A 29 11.27 -13.03 -7.38
CA GLY A 29 11.03 -13.95 -8.50
C GLY A 29 10.31 -13.27 -9.67
N GLU A 30 9.21 -13.88 -10.14
CA GLU A 30 8.41 -13.37 -11.27
C GLU A 30 7.76 -12.00 -11.01
N TYR A 31 7.64 -11.59 -9.74
CA TYR A 31 7.01 -10.32 -9.35
C TYR A 31 8.01 -9.15 -9.27
N ALA A 32 9.31 -9.43 -9.25
CA ALA A 32 10.35 -8.43 -8.97
C ALA A 32 10.41 -7.29 -10.01
N SER A 33 10.13 -7.60 -11.27
CA SER A 33 10.27 -6.66 -12.39
C SER A 33 9.39 -5.41 -12.27
N ILE A 34 8.27 -5.49 -11.55
CA ILE A 34 7.39 -4.32 -11.33
C ILE A 34 8.08 -3.23 -10.51
N LEU A 35 8.99 -3.62 -9.60
CA LEU A 35 9.68 -2.71 -8.70
C LEU A 35 11.07 -2.30 -9.18
N HIS A 36 11.71 -3.01 -10.12
CA HIS A 36 13.11 -2.81 -10.51
C HIS A 36 13.56 -1.34 -10.60
N ASP A 37 12.84 -0.51 -11.36
CA ASP A 37 13.12 0.94 -11.51
C ASP A 37 12.09 1.83 -10.80
N PHE A 38 11.26 1.24 -9.94
CA PHE A 38 10.23 1.97 -9.22
C PHE A 38 10.81 2.57 -7.93
N ARG A 39 10.46 3.83 -7.66
CA ARG A 39 10.83 4.54 -6.44
C ARG A 39 9.65 5.33 -5.95
N VAL A 40 9.49 5.39 -4.64
CA VAL A 40 8.61 6.37 -4.01
C VAL A 40 9.34 7.70 -4.11
N THR A 41 8.77 8.67 -4.84
CA THR A 41 9.41 9.97 -5.05
C THR A 41 8.92 11.00 -4.03
N ALA A 42 9.76 11.97 -3.71
CA ALA A 42 9.37 13.12 -2.90
C ALA A 42 8.16 13.87 -3.50
N GLU A 43 8.07 13.93 -4.83
CA GLU A 43 6.92 14.50 -5.54
C GLU A 43 5.63 13.69 -5.30
N HIS A 44 5.70 12.36 -5.38
CA HIS A 44 4.55 11.50 -5.08
C HIS A 44 4.03 11.71 -3.66
N VAL A 45 4.94 11.78 -2.68
CA VAL A 45 4.57 12.00 -1.27
C VAL A 45 3.94 13.38 -1.06
N ARG A 46 4.38 14.42 -1.80
CA ARG A 46 3.72 15.74 -1.76
C ARG A 46 2.34 15.71 -2.39
N ALA A 47 2.18 14.98 -3.49
CA ALA A 47 0.96 14.96 -4.27
C ALA A 47 -0.15 14.12 -3.63
N HIS A 48 0.21 13.07 -2.88
CA HIS A 48 -0.74 12.08 -2.39
C HIS A 48 -0.63 11.87 -0.88
N PRO A 49 -1.76 11.82 -0.14
CA PRO A 49 -1.76 11.40 1.26
C PRO A 49 -0.98 10.08 1.45
N THR A 50 0.15 10.18 2.13
CA THR A 50 1.05 9.07 2.41
C THR A 50 1.28 9.00 3.91
N PHE A 51 1.21 7.81 4.48
CA PHE A 51 1.38 7.58 5.90
C PHE A 51 2.33 6.42 6.13
N LEU A 52 3.22 6.57 7.10
CA LEU A 52 4.15 5.54 7.51
C LEU A 52 3.79 5.04 8.91
N ALA A 53 4.08 3.78 9.17
CA ALA A 53 4.05 3.19 10.49
C ALA A 53 5.47 2.89 10.95
N GLY A 54 5.85 3.38 12.12
CA GLY A 54 7.20 3.24 12.62
C GLY A 54 7.30 3.23 14.14
N ALA A 55 8.47 2.85 14.62
CA ALA A 55 8.84 2.91 16.03
C ALA A 55 10.34 3.18 16.13
N ALA A 56 10.76 4.02 17.09
CA ALA A 56 12.17 4.31 17.35
C ALA A 56 12.99 4.74 16.11
N GLY A 57 12.38 5.54 15.22
CA GLY A 57 13.04 6.04 14.00
C GLY A 57 13.09 5.04 12.84
N GLU A 58 12.50 3.86 13.00
CA GLU A 58 12.46 2.84 11.95
C GLU A 58 11.07 2.79 11.29
N VAL A 59 11.05 2.79 9.94
CA VAL A 59 9.83 2.56 9.17
C VAL A 59 9.58 1.05 9.06
N LEU A 60 8.38 0.62 9.49
CA LEU A 60 7.94 -0.78 9.49
C LEU A 60 6.84 -1.07 8.48
N GLY A 61 6.18 -0.03 7.98
CA GLY A 61 5.25 -0.13 6.87
C GLY A 61 4.79 1.25 6.42
N PHE A 62 4.12 1.34 5.28
CA PHE A 62 3.53 2.57 4.80
C PHE A 62 2.41 2.28 3.81
N TYR A 63 1.60 3.30 3.54
CA TYR A 63 0.71 3.30 2.39
C TYR A 63 0.63 4.68 1.76
N SER A 64 0.19 4.74 0.49
CA SER A 64 -0.21 5.98 -0.17
C SER A 64 -1.60 5.84 -0.80
N LEU A 65 -2.39 6.91 -0.72
CA LEU A 65 -3.76 6.99 -1.22
C LEU A 65 -3.83 8.06 -2.32
N ILE A 66 -4.16 7.64 -3.55
CA ILE A 66 -4.63 8.56 -4.59
C ILE A 66 -6.11 8.84 -4.33
N THR A 67 -6.54 10.09 -4.43
CA THR A 67 -7.92 10.50 -4.08
C THR A 67 -8.83 10.64 -5.28
N ASP A 68 -8.30 10.80 -6.49
CA ASP A 68 -9.09 10.93 -7.72
C ASP A 68 -8.37 10.31 -8.94
N PRO A 69 -8.85 9.18 -9.48
CA PRO A 69 -9.82 8.29 -8.83
C PRO A 69 -9.22 7.65 -7.56
N ALA A 70 -10.06 7.34 -6.58
CA ALA A 70 -9.63 6.81 -5.30
C ALA A 70 -8.95 5.42 -5.40
N GLU A 71 -7.68 5.33 -5.00
CA GLU A 71 -6.87 4.12 -5.12
C GLU A 71 -5.85 4.00 -3.97
N LEU A 72 -5.76 2.80 -3.37
CA LEU A 72 -4.63 2.38 -2.57
C LEU A 72 -3.48 2.05 -3.54
N ASP A 73 -2.64 3.03 -3.80
CA ASP A 73 -1.57 2.94 -4.80
C ASP A 73 -0.39 2.09 -4.28
N MET A 74 -0.03 2.29 -3.01
CA MET A 74 1.05 1.54 -2.37
C MET A 74 0.65 1.10 -0.98
N LEU A 75 0.95 -0.14 -0.62
CA LEU A 75 0.90 -0.66 0.75
C LEU A 75 2.02 -1.67 0.93
N PHE A 76 2.94 -1.39 1.85
CA PHE A 76 4.05 -2.27 2.16
C PHE A 76 4.23 -2.39 3.67
N VAL A 77 4.62 -3.60 4.11
CA VAL A 77 4.99 -3.90 5.50
C VAL A 77 6.30 -4.66 5.45
N ALA A 78 7.28 -4.21 6.23
CA ALA A 78 8.57 -4.87 6.34
C ALA A 78 8.39 -6.33 6.76
N ASP A 79 9.13 -7.26 6.15
CA ASP A 79 8.96 -8.71 6.35
C ASP A 79 8.97 -9.12 7.83
N ARG A 80 9.89 -8.54 8.62
CA ARG A 80 9.98 -8.79 10.08
C ARG A 80 8.77 -8.32 10.89
N ALA A 81 7.94 -7.44 10.33
CA ALA A 81 6.74 -6.88 10.94
C ALA A 81 5.44 -7.48 10.38
N GLN A 82 5.54 -8.40 9.41
CA GLN A 82 4.39 -9.13 8.89
C GLN A 82 3.89 -10.17 9.91
N GLY A 83 2.62 -10.59 9.77
CA GLY A 83 1.98 -11.52 10.71
C GLY A 83 1.59 -10.91 12.07
N ALA A 84 2.05 -9.70 12.40
CA ALA A 84 1.75 -9.01 13.66
C ALA A 84 0.55 -8.05 13.60
N GLY A 85 -0.24 -8.09 12.52
CA GLY A 85 -1.44 -7.25 12.35
C GLY A 85 -1.18 -5.81 11.86
N LEU A 86 0.07 -5.42 11.58
CA LEU A 86 0.40 -4.07 11.11
C LEU A 86 -0.29 -3.70 9.79
N GLY A 87 -0.33 -4.62 8.82
CA GLY A 87 -1.04 -4.39 7.55
C GLY A 87 -2.53 -4.10 7.75
N ALA A 88 -3.18 -4.79 8.70
CA ALA A 88 -4.59 -4.54 9.02
C ALA A 88 -4.80 -3.15 9.64
N ARG A 89 -3.87 -2.71 10.51
CA ARG A 89 -3.89 -1.36 11.09
C ARG A 89 -3.70 -0.28 10.01
N LEU A 90 -2.79 -0.48 9.06
CA LEU A 90 -2.58 0.44 7.94
C LEU A 90 -3.83 0.54 7.05
N VAL A 91 -4.49 -0.58 6.74
CA VAL A 91 -5.74 -0.58 5.96
C VAL A 91 -6.87 0.09 6.74
N GLY A 92 -7.00 -0.15 8.04
CA GLY A 92 -7.98 0.55 8.88
C GLY A 92 -7.80 2.06 8.84
N HIS A 93 -6.56 2.51 9.03
CA HIS A 93 -6.22 3.94 8.95
C HIS A 93 -6.47 4.53 7.55
N LEU A 94 -6.13 3.80 6.48
CA LEU A 94 -6.46 4.19 5.10
C LEU A 94 -7.96 4.46 4.93
N LEU A 95 -8.82 3.56 5.41
CA LEU A 95 -10.27 3.69 5.27
C LEU A 95 -10.83 4.86 6.09
N GLU A 96 -10.26 5.16 7.25
CA GLU A 96 -10.56 6.38 8.01
C GLU A 96 -10.18 7.64 7.24
N GLN A 97 -8.97 7.66 6.64
CA GLN A 97 -8.50 8.79 5.82
C GLN A 97 -9.36 8.98 4.56
N ALA A 98 -9.80 7.89 3.93
CA ALA A 98 -10.70 7.92 2.79
C ALA A 98 -12.08 8.49 3.17
N ARG A 99 -12.66 8.01 4.28
CA ARG A 99 -13.95 8.49 4.81
C ARG A 99 -13.90 9.97 5.16
N ALA A 100 -12.82 10.42 5.82
CA ALA A 100 -12.65 11.83 6.18
C ALA A 100 -12.61 12.76 4.94
N ARG A 101 -12.19 12.23 3.79
CA ARG A 101 -12.15 12.91 2.49
C ARG A 101 -13.43 12.75 1.66
N GLY A 102 -14.45 12.07 2.19
CA GLY A 102 -15.72 11.85 1.49
C GLY A 102 -15.63 10.85 0.33
N LEU A 103 -14.58 10.03 0.28
CA LEU A 103 -14.48 8.95 -0.70
C LEU A 103 -15.46 7.83 -0.31
N THR A 104 -16.14 7.25 -1.30
CA THR A 104 -17.12 6.17 -1.09
C THR A 104 -16.56 4.79 -1.42
N THR A 105 -15.51 4.72 -2.22
CA THR A 105 -14.83 3.48 -2.58
C THR A 105 -13.34 3.73 -2.74
N VAL A 106 -12.49 2.75 -2.45
CA VAL A 106 -11.04 2.79 -2.74
C VAL A 106 -10.66 1.54 -3.52
N LYS A 107 -10.16 1.72 -4.74
CA LYS A 107 -9.66 0.64 -5.59
C LYS A 107 -8.32 0.12 -5.08
N VAL A 108 -8.05 -1.16 -5.32
CA VAL A 108 -6.74 -1.80 -5.08
C VAL A 108 -6.38 -2.64 -6.30
N VAL A 109 -5.25 -2.35 -6.93
CA VAL A 109 -4.64 -3.26 -7.91
C VAL A 109 -3.62 -4.11 -7.18
N SER A 110 -3.99 -5.34 -6.84
CA SER A 110 -3.19 -6.22 -5.98
C SER A 110 -2.13 -6.98 -6.78
N HIS A 111 -0.96 -7.21 -6.19
CA HIS A 111 -0.14 -8.36 -6.59
C HIS A 111 -0.85 -9.65 -6.13
N PRO A 112 -0.72 -10.79 -6.84
CA PRO A 112 -1.60 -11.93 -6.64
C PRO A 112 -1.43 -12.57 -5.25
N PRO A 113 -0.19 -12.71 -4.70
CA PRO A 113 0.00 -13.16 -3.31
C PRO A 113 -0.76 -12.35 -2.24
N ALA A 114 -1.01 -11.04 -2.44
CA ALA A 114 -1.74 -10.22 -1.46
C ALA A 114 -3.26 -10.20 -1.64
N GLU A 115 -3.83 -10.81 -2.68
CA GLU A 115 -5.28 -10.77 -2.89
C GLU A 115 -6.03 -11.29 -1.64
N GLY A 116 -5.55 -12.41 -1.08
CA GLY A 116 -6.14 -13.00 0.13
C GLY A 116 -6.04 -12.08 1.35
N PHE A 117 -5.00 -11.25 1.44
CA PHE A 117 -4.89 -10.24 2.50
C PHE A 117 -5.98 -9.18 2.36
N TYR A 118 -6.12 -8.56 1.18
CA TYR A 118 -7.13 -7.51 0.97
C TYR A 118 -8.56 -8.03 1.15
N ARG A 119 -8.84 -9.25 0.69
CA ARG A 119 -10.14 -9.89 0.91
C ARG A 119 -10.47 -10.10 2.38
N ARG A 120 -9.50 -10.50 3.21
CA ARG A 120 -9.68 -10.61 4.67
C ARG A 120 -9.94 -9.26 5.33
N MET A 121 -9.42 -8.18 4.76
CA MET A 121 -9.68 -6.81 5.24
C MET A 121 -11.03 -6.25 4.76
N GLY A 122 -11.79 -7.00 3.97
CA GLY A 122 -13.12 -6.61 3.50
C GLY A 122 -13.16 -6.08 2.06
N ALA A 123 -12.05 -6.13 1.30
CA ALA A 123 -12.10 -5.78 -0.11
C ALA A 123 -12.83 -6.86 -0.92
N ARG A 124 -13.70 -6.45 -1.84
CA ARG A 124 -14.34 -7.33 -2.81
C ARG A 124 -13.56 -7.34 -4.11
N ARG A 125 -13.40 -8.51 -4.72
CA ARG A 125 -12.83 -8.60 -6.08
C ARG A 125 -13.84 -8.03 -7.07
N VAL A 126 -13.37 -7.12 -7.92
CA VAL A 126 -14.21 -6.42 -8.92
C VAL A 126 -13.74 -6.66 -10.34
N GLY A 127 -12.53 -7.18 -10.53
CA GLY A 127 -12.00 -7.44 -11.84
C GLY A 127 -10.58 -8.00 -11.83
N VAL A 128 -9.91 -7.74 -12.93
CA VAL A 128 -8.52 -8.12 -13.18
C VAL A 128 -7.90 -7.11 -14.13
N VAL A 129 -6.71 -6.63 -13.79
CA VAL A 129 -5.91 -5.80 -14.70
C VAL A 129 -4.98 -6.74 -15.49
N PRO A 130 -5.01 -6.71 -16.83
CA PRO A 130 -4.21 -7.61 -17.64
C PRO A 130 -2.70 -7.35 -17.46
N ALA A 131 -1.92 -8.38 -17.80
CA ALA A 131 -0.47 -8.28 -17.90
C ALA A 131 -0.06 -7.15 -18.86
N ARG A 132 1.10 -6.54 -18.58
CA ARG A 132 1.77 -5.55 -19.45
C ARG A 132 3.25 -5.90 -19.59
N PRO A 133 3.60 -6.90 -20.44
CA PRO A 133 4.98 -7.28 -20.68
C PRO A 133 5.81 -6.13 -21.30
N PRO A 134 7.14 -6.12 -21.12
CA PRO A 134 7.92 -7.11 -20.35
C PRO A 134 7.88 -6.86 -18.83
N LYS A 135 7.40 -5.70 -18.38
CA LYS A 135 7.51 -5.28 -16.97
C LYS A 135 6.60 -6.06 -16.03
N VAL A 136 5.39 -6.41 -16.46
CA VAL A 136 4.43 -7.19 -15.67
C VAL A 136 3.90 -8.31 -16.56
N THR A 137 4.34 -9.54 -16.36
CA THR A 137 3.98 -10.70 -17.20
C THR A 137 2.77 -11.50 -16.69
N TRP A 138 2.14 -11.02 -15.62
CA TRP A 138 1.08 -11.70 -14.88
C TRP A 138 -0.13 -10.77 -14.68
N GLU A 139 -1.29 -11.35 -14.42
CA GLU A 139 -2.53 -10.61 -14.17
C GLU A 139 -2.64 -10.12 -12.74
N ARG A 140 -3.13 -8.89 -12.55
CA ARG A 140 -3.31 -8.28 -11.21
C ARG A 140 -4.77 -8.31 -10.80
N PRO A 141 -5.14 -8.97 -9.68
CA PRO A 141 -6.49 -8.87 -9.16
C PRO A 141 -6.86 -7.42 -8.86
N GLU A 142 -8.03 -7.00 -9.34
CA GLU A 142 -8.60 -5.69 -9.01
C GLU A 142 -9.65 -5.88 -7.92
N LEU A 143 -9.49 -5.15 -6.82
CA LEU A 143 -10.39 -5.16 -5.68
C LEU A 143 -10.89 -3.74 -5.37
N ALA A 144 -11.96 -3.66 -4.60
CA ALA A 144 -12.47 -2.41 -4.07
C ALA A 144 -12.83 -2.56 -2.59
N PHE A 145 -12.46 -1.58 -1.77
CA PHE A 145 -13.05 -1.35 -0.46
C PHE A 145 -14.24 -0.42 -0.61
N ASP A 146 -15.35 -0.75 0.03
CA ASP A 146 -16.47 0.17 0.19
C ASP A 146 -16.20 1.02 1.45
N VAL A 147 -16.06 2.34 1.26
CA VAL A 147 -15.85 3.30 2.33
C VAL A 147 -17.22 3.77 2.78
N GLY A 148 -17.71 3.15 3.87
CA GLY A 148 -19.00 3.51 4.45
C GLY A 148 -19.11 5.01 4.77
N PRO A 149 -20.34 5.53 4.94
CA PRO A 149 -20.59 6.96 5.12
C PRO A 149 -19.81 7.54 6.32
N ARG A 150 -19.62 8.87 6.28
CA ARG A 150 -18.99 9.64 7.36
C ARG A 150 -19.84 9.71 8.61
#